data_AF-A0A7W1A226-F1
#
_entry.id   AF-A0A7W1A226-F1
#
_cell.length_a   1.000
_cell.length_b   1.000
_cell.length_c   1.000
_cell.angle_alpha   90.00
_cell.angle_beta   90.00
_cell.angle_gamma   90.00
#
_symmetry.space_group_name_H-M   'P 1'
#
loop_
_entity.id
_entity.type
_entity.pdbx_description
1 polymer ?
#
loop_
_entity_poly.entity_id
_entity_poly.type
_entity_poly.pdbx_seq_one_letter_code
_entity_poly.pdbx_strand_id
1 'polypeptide(L)'
;MGVIVVLLLPLASWLDGSGQLAWTMFSRTGQYRLELTANGKPLNPTEVAAFAAPGPTSSVLAGADHFRHHDVARATLRRHLTDIGQLACSLRPGLTITARLHERLRTDAAIGTSEVTLQCDP
;
A
#
# COMPACT_ATOMS: atom_id res chain seq x y z
N MET A 1 19.04 40.58 -13.61
CA MET A 1 19.55 39.19 -13.53
C MET A 1 18.58 38.18 -12.89
N GLY A 2 17.30 38.51 -12.64
CA GLY A 2 16.33 37.56 -12.04
C GLY A 2 15.47 36.79 -13.06
N VAL A 3 15.28 37.35 -14.26
CA VAL A 3 14.33 36.79 -15.27
C VAL A 3 14.88 35.55 -15.98
N ILE A 4 16.21 35.45 -16.11
CA ILE A 4 16.86 34.34 -16.82
C ILE A 4 16.76 33.02 -16.03
N VAL A 5 16.84 33.08 -14.70
CA VAL A 5 16.76 31.88 -13.84
C VAL A 5 15.35 31.27 -13.85
N VAL A 6 14.31 32.10 -13.94
CA VAL A 6 12.90 31.64 -13.96
C VAL A 6 12.55 30.91 -15.26
N LEU A 7 13.22 31.23 -16.38
CA LEU A 7 12.98 30.59 -17.67
C LEU A 7 13.84 29.33 -17.89
N LEU A 8 15.00 29.22 -17.25
CA LEU A 8 15.91 28.08 -17.44
C LEU A 8 15.44 26.82 -16.69
N LEU A 9 14.78 26.96 -15.54
CA LEU A 9 14.25 25.84 -14.75
C LEU A 9 13.21 24.98 -15.51
N PRO A 10 12.16 25.54 -16.14
CA PRO A 10 11.21 24.73 -16.91
C PRO A 10 11.83 24.14 -18.18
N LEU A 11 12.78 24.84 -18.81
CA LEU A 11 13.45 24.34 -20.02
C LEU A 11 14.35 23.13 -19.74
N ALA A 12 15.08 23.16 -18.62
CA ALA A 12 15.89 22.02 -18.16
C ALA A 12 15.00 20.82 -17.78
N SER A 13 13.84 21.06 -17.18
CA SER A 13 12.85 20.02 -16.87
C SER A 13 12.21 19.38 -18.11
N TRP A 14 12.21 20.07 -19.26
CA TRP A 14 11.72 19.54 -20.53
C TRP A 14 12.73 18.63 -21.23
N LEU A 15 14.03 18.96 -21.12
CA LEU A 15 15.13 18.18 -21.69
C LEU A 15 15.43 16.88 -20.93
N ASP A 16 15.16 16.86 -19.62
CA ASP A 16 15.29 15.67 -18.76
C ASP A 16 14.01 14.78 -18.78
N GLY A 17 12.98 15.16 -19.56
CA GLY A 17 11.73 14.40 -19.66
C GLY A 17 10.87 14.41 -18.39
N SER A 18 11.24 15.22 -17.39
CA SER A 18 10.66 15.30 -16.06
C SER A 18 9.53 16.34 -15.92
N GLY A 19 9.05 16.91 -17.04
CA GLY A 19 7.88 17.80 -17.11
C GLY A 19 6.55 17.20 -16.60
N GLN A 20 6.52 15.95 -16.16
CA GLN A 20 5.39 15.30 -15.49
C GLN A 20 5.52 15.19 -13.95
N LEU A 21 6.67 15.49 -13.35
CA LEU A 21 6.91 15.17 -11.93
C LEU A 21 6.29 16.18 -10.95
N ALA A 22 6.13 17.45 -11.34
CA ALA A 22 5.51 18.45 -10.46
C ALA A 22 3.97 18.43 -10.51
N TRP A 23 3.36 18.05 -11.65
CA TRP A 23 1.90 18.10 -11.83
C TRP A 23 1.18 16.79 -11.42
N THR A 24 1.89 15.68 -11.26
CA THR A 24 1.31 14.40 -10.85
C THR A 24 1.30 14.18 -9.33
N MET A 25 2.03 14.98 -8.55
CA MET A 25 2.13 14.80 -7.09
C MET A 25 0.85 15.10 -6.30
N PHE A 26 -0.20 15.70 -6.88
CA PHE A 26 -1.30 16.27 -6.09
C PHE A 26 -2.74 15.86 -6.45
N SER A 27 -3.01 14.93 -7.39
CA SER A 27 -4.40 14.69 -7.83
C SER A 27 -4.92 13.26 -7.83
N ARG A 28 -4.12 12.27 -7.39
CA ARG A 28 -4.57 10.87 -7.36
C ARG A 28 -4.16 10.20 -6.06
N THR A 29 -4.77 10.62 -4.95
CA THR A 29 -4.71 9.85 -3.71
C THR A 29 -5.49 8.56 -3.90
N GLY A 30 -4.76 7.50 -4.25
CA GLY A 30 -5.33 6.16 -4.35
C GLY A 30 -5.81 5.67 -3.00
N GLN A 31 -6.87 4.85 -3.02
CA GLN A 31 -7.35 4.19 -1.83
C GLN A 31 -6.91 2.73 -1.80
N TYR A 32 -6.71 2.21 -0.60
CA TYR A 32 -6.41 0.81 -0.37
C TYR A 32 -7.21 0.27 0.82
N ARG A 33 -7.49 -1.04 0.81
CA ARG A 33 -8.07 -1.81 1.91
C ARG A 33 -7.38 -3.18 1.93
N LEU A 34 -6.95 -3.63 3.10
CA LEU A 34 -6.37 -4.94 3.32
C LEU A 34 -7.41 -5.84 4.01
N GLU A 35 -7.56 -7.04 3.48
CA GLU A 35 -8.40 -8.09 4.03
C GLU A 35 -7.51 -9.31 4.30
N LEU A 36 -7.48 -9.76 5.54
CA LEU A 36 -6.78 -10.96 5.94
C LEU A 36 -7.80 -12.01 6.33
N THR A 37 -7.57 -13.25 5.89
CA THR A 37 -8.37 -14.39 6.34
C THR A 37 -7.46 -15.53 6.74
N ALA A 38 -7.84 -16.25 7.80
CA ALA A 38 -7.18 -17.44 8.30
C ALA A 38 -8.13 -18.62 8.18
N ASN A 39 -7.83 -19.55 7.28
CA ASN A 39 -8.69 -20.69 6.93
C ASN A 39 -10.14 -20.25 6.61
N GLY A 40 -10.27 -19.16 5.85
CA GLY A 40 -11.56 -18.56 5.48
C GLY A 40 -12.25 -17.73 6.56
N LYS A 41 -11.70 -17.65 7.78
CA LYS A 41 -12.22 -16.76 8.84
C LYS A 41 -11.59 -15.37 8.72
N PRO A 42 -12.35 -14.28 8.82
CA PRO A 42 -11.79 -12.93 8.79
C PRO A 42 -10.84 -12.73 9.98
N LEU A 43 -9.66 -12.16 9.69
CA LEU A 43 -8.66 -11.78 10.66
C LEU A 43 -8.48 -10.26 10.59
N ASN A 44 -8.53 -9.58 11.73
CA ASN A 44 -8.40 -8.13 11.75
C ASN A 44 -6.93 -7.73 11.47
N PRO A 45 -6.63 -6.95 10.41
CA PRO A 45 -5.29 -6.45 10.14
C PRO A 45 -4.71 -5.64 11.30
N THR A 46 -5.57 -4.99 12.08
CA THR A 46 -5.17 -4.22 13.27
C THR A 46 -4.64 -5.13 14.39
N GLU A 47 -5.16 -6.35 14.52
CA GLU A 47 -4.60 -7.35 15.44
C GLU A 47 -3.21 -7.78 14.98
N VAL A 48 -3.02 -8.02 13.68
CA VAL A 48 -1.70 -8.35 13.11
C VAL A 48 -0.72 -7.18 13.29
N ALA A 49 -1.19 -5.94 13.16
CA ALA A 49 -0.40 -4.73 13.40
C ALA A 49 0.14 -4.63 14.83
N ALA A 50 -0.62 -5.14 15.82
CA ALA A 50 -0.19 -5.16 17.22
C ALA A 50 0.97 -6.15 17.48
N PHE A 51 1.10 -7.17 16.62
CA PHE A 51 2.21 -8.13 16.67
C PHE A 51 3.37 -7.75 15.75
N ALA A 52 3.16 -6.83 14.81
CA ALA A 52 4.25 -6.22 14.06
C ALA A 52 5.15 -5.42 15.01
N ALA A 53 6.47 -5.45 14.77
CA ALA A 53 7.40 -4.58 15.49
C ALA A 53 6.94 -3.11 15.39
N PRO A 54 7.04 -2.32 16.47
CA PRO A 54 6.64 -0.92 16.45
C PRO A 54 7.42 -0.18 15.35
N GLY A 55 6.70 0.34 14.36
CA GLY A 55 7.30 0.93 13.17
C GLY A 55 6.27 1.44 12.17
N PRO A 56 6.72 1.99 11.02
CA PRO A 56 5.81 2.54 10.01
C PRO A 56 4.86 1.49 9.42
N THR A 57 5.22 0.21 9.50
CA THR A 57 4.37 -0.89 9.01
C THR A 57 3.14 -1.11 9.90
N SER A 58 3.28 -0.96 11.22
CA SER A 58 2.14 -1.15 12.15
C SER A 58 1.11 -0.04 12.00
N SER A 59 1.52 1.21 11.74
CA SER A 59 0.59 2.32 11.48
C SER A 59 -0.12 2.22 10.13
N VAL A 60 0.50 1.57 9.14
CA VAL A 60 -0.09 1.28 7.83
C VAL A 60 -1.11 0.15 7.91
N LEU A 61 -0.83 -0.89 8.71
CA LEU A 61 -1.73 -2.03 8.94
C LEU A 61 -2.90 -1.66 9.86
N ALA A 62 -2.69 -0.77 10.83
CA ALA A 62 -3.74 -0.28 11.72
C ALA A 62 -4.83 0.46 10.93
N GLY A 63 -6.06 -0.04 11.02
CA GLY A 63 -7.21 0.51 10.29
C GLY A 63 -7.22 0.19 8.78
N ALA A 64 -6.35 -0.72 8.31
CA ALA A 64 -6.31 -1.12 6.90
C ALA A 64 -7.54 -1.98 6.50
N ASP A 65 -8.37 -2.40 7.45
CA ASP A 65 -9.65 -3.08 7.23
C ASP A 65 -10.71 -2.20 6.55
N HIS A 66 -10.49 -0.89 6.50
CA HIS A 66 -11.30 0.07 5.76
C HIS A 66 -10.50 0.73 4.63
N PHE A 67 -11.20 1.31 3.65
CA PHE A 67 -10.54 2.06 2.57
C PHE A 67 -9.88 3.33 3.11
N ARG A 68 -8.56 3.45 2.92
CA ARG A 68 -7.77 4.62 3.33
C ARG A 68 -7.02 5.23 2.15
N HIS A 69 -6.88 6.55 2.17
CA HIS A 69 -6.13 7.31 1.16
C HIS A 69 -4.66 7.39 1.56
N HIS A 70 -3.79 6.64 0.89
CA HIS A 70 -2.35 6.75 1.11
C HIS A 70 -1.56 6.04 0.00
N ASP A 71 -1.02 6.79 -0.96
CA ASP A 71 -0.36 6.18 -2.13
C ASP A 71 0.90 5.39 -1.79
N VAL A 72 1.73 5.94 -0.89
CA VAL A 72 2.95 5.27 -0.45
C VAL A 72 2.61 3.95 0.26
N ALA A 73 1.68 3.97 1.21
CA ALA A 73 1.27 2.78 1.94
C ALA A 73 0.67 1.72 1.00
N ARG A 74 -0.18 2.13 0.06
CA ARG A 74 -0.72 1.25 -1.00
C ARG A 74 0.40 0.57 -1.79
N ALA A 75 1.33 1.36 -2.33
CA ALA A 75 2.44 0.82 -3.12
C ALA A 75 3.36 -0.10 -2.32
N THR A 76 3.56 0.19 -1.03
CA THR A 76 4.33 -0.64 -0.10
C THR A 76 3.60 -1.95 0.21
N LEU A 77 2.32 -1.90 0.59
CA LEU A 77 1.50 -3.10 0.87
C LEU A 77 1.45 -4.05 -0.33
N ARG A 78 1.34 -3.51 -1.54
CA ARG A 78 1.35 -4.30 -2.78
C ARG A 78 2.66 -5.07 -2.98
N ARG A 79 3.80 -4.47 -2.62
CA ARG A 79 5.12 -5.12 -2.73
C ARG A 79 5.37 -6.13 -1.60
N HIS A 80 4.84 -5.85 -0.41
CA HIS A 80 5.10 -6.61 0.82
C HIS A 80 3.92 -7.49 1.24
N LEU A 81 3.02 -7.83 0.30
CA LEU A 81 1.81 -8.62 0.57
C LEU A 81 2.16 -10.01 1.11
N THR A 82 3.23 -10.61 0.58
CA THR A 82 3.81 -11.87 1.07
C THR A 82 4.34 -11.75 2.50
N ASP A 83 5.08 -10.68 2.81
CA ASP A 83 5.66 -10.47 4.15
C ASP A 83 4.56 -10.29 5.21
N ILE A 84 3.46 -9.62 4.85
CA ILE A 84 2.27 -9.49 5.71
C ILE A 84 1.64 -10.86 5.95
N GLY A 85 1.54 -11.69 4.91
CA GLY A 85 1.08 -13.07 5.04
C GLY A 85 1.97 -13.89 5.98
N GLN A 86 3.29 -13.76 5.88
CA GLN A 86 4.25 -14.43 6.78
C GLN A 86 4.13 -13.96 8.22
N LEU A 87 3.92 -12.66 8.42
CA LEU A 87 3.65 -12.09 9.75
C LEU A 87 2.35 -12.66 10.33
N ALA A 88 1.30 -12.75 9.53
CA ALA A 88 0.04 -13.36 9.94
C ALA A 88 0.17 -14.89 10.18
N CYS A 89 1.05 -15.59 9.46
CA CYS A 89 1.40 -16.98 9.76
C CYS A 89 2.04 -17.12 11.15
N SER A 90 2.88 -16.17 11.54
CA SER A 90 3.50 -16.18 12.88
C SER A 90 2.46 -16.03 14.00
N LEU A 91 1.31 -15.40 13.72
CA LEU A 91 0.19 -15.25 14.66
C LEU A 91 -0.70 -16.51 14.74
N ARG A 92 -0.78 -17.25 13.65
CA ARG A 92 -1.68 -18.39 13.45
C ARG A 92 -0.94 -19.53 12.72
N PRO A 93 0.02 -20.19 13.39
CA PRO A 93 0.75 -21.29 12.79
C PRO A 93 -0.21 -22.44 12.42
N GLY A 94 0.14 -23.20 11.39
CA GLY A 94 -0.65 -24.33 10.90
C GLY A 94 -1.99 -23.98 10.22
N LEU A 95 -2.30 -22.69 9.99
CA LEU A 95 -3.46 -22.26 9.21
C LEU A 95 -3.07 -21.80 7.80
N THR A 96 -4.02 -21.82 6.87
CA THR A 96 -3.86 -21.16 5.57
C THR A 96 -4.21 -19.69 5.73
N ILE A 97 -3.27 -18.79 5.43
CA ILE A 97 -3.49 -17.35 5.47
C ILE A 97 -3.66 -16.82 4.06
N THR A 98 -4.77 -16.12 3.82
CA THR A 98 -5.02 -15.41 2.57
C THR A 98 -5.06 -13.92 2.85
N ALA A 99 -4.12 -13.19 2.24
CA ALA A 99 -4.02 -11.75 2.29
C ALA A 99 -4.49 -11.16 0.96
N ARG A 100 -5.49 -10.29 1.00
CA ARG A 100 -6.06 -9.59 -0.15
C ARG A 100 -5.91 -8.09 0.02
N LEU A 101 -5.31 -7.45 -0.96
CA LEU A 101 -5.22 -6.00 -1.07
C LEU A 101 -6.17 -5.52 -2.15
N HIS A 102 -7.14 -4.71 -1.75
CA HIS A 102 -8.08 -4.03 -2.62
C HIS A 102 -7.59 -2.60 -2.84
N GLU A 103 -7.36 -2.21 -4.08
CA GLU A 103 -6.81 -0.91 -4.45
C GLU A 103 -7.74 -0.21 -5.43
N ARG A 104 -7.88 1.12 -5.33
CA ARG A 104 -8.52 1.92 -6.38
C ARG A 104 -7.77 3.23 -6.56
N LEU A 105 -7.63 3.67 -7.82
CA LEU A 105 -6.91 4.90 -8.15
C LEU A 105 -7.69 6.16 -7.79
N ARG A 106 -9.01 6.06 -7.75
CA ARG A 106 -9.98 7.10 -7.38
C ARG A 106 -11.22 6.43 -6.77
N THR A 107 -12.06 7.19 -6.10
CA THR A 107 -13.28 6.67 -5.44
C THR A 107 -14.21 5.93 -6.40
N ASP A 108 -14.29 6.41 -7.64
CA ASP A 108 -15.11 5.93 -8.77
C ASP A 108 -14.38 4.94 -9.70
N ALA A 109 -13.08 4.72 -9.48
CA ALA A 109 -12.31 3.78 -10.30
C ALA A 109 -12.64 2.32 -9.93
N ALA A 110 -12.44 1.42 -10.90
CA ALA A 110 -12.49 -0.01 -10.65
C ALA A 110 -11.52 -0.43 -9.54
N ILE A 111 -11.95 -1.37 -8.71
CA ILE A 111 -11.13 -1.95 -7.65
C ILE A 111 -10.23 -3.02 -8.28
N GLY A 112 -8.92 -2.82 -8.17
CA GLY A 112 -7.93 -3.87 -8.42
C GLY A 112 -7.75 -4.70 -7.16
N THR A 113 -7.65 -6.02 -7.31
CA THR A 113 -7.40 -6.93 -6.20
C THR A 113 -6.09 -7.66 -6.44
N SER A 114 -5.19 -7.61 -5.45
CA SER A 114 -4.00 -8.44 -5.37
C SER A 114 -4.17 -9.42 -4.22
N GLU A 115 -3.89 -10.70 -4.44
CA GLU A 115 -4.10 -11.75 -3.45
C GLU A 115 -2.84 -12.61 -3.33
N VAL A 116 -2.50 -12.96 -2.09
CA VAL A 116 -1.48 -13.95 -1.77
C VAL A 116 -2.06 -14.92 -0.76
N THR A 117 -1.94 -16.20 -1.04
CA THR A 117 -2.30 -17.27 -0.11
C THR A 117 -1.04 -18.01 0.30
N LEU A 118 -0.84 -18.15 1.61
CA LEU A 118 0.29 -18.85 2.21
C LEU A 118 -0.22 -19.98 3.07
N GLN A 119 0.42 -21.14 2.95
CA GLN A 119 0.26 -22.24 3.89
C GLN A 119 1.27 -22.01 5.01
N CYS A 120 0.79 -21.81 6.24
CA CYS A 120 1.68 -21.62 7.37
C CYS A 120 2.12 -22.98 7.91
N ASP A 121 3.43 -23.17 8.05
CA ASP A 121 3.95 -24.33 8.75
C ASP A 121 3.57 -24.29 10.25
N PRO A 122 3.34 -25.45 10.88
CA PRO A 122 2.95 -25.56 12.28
C PRO A 122 4.09 -25.22 13.27
#